data_AF-A0A8B6GBQ0-F1
#
_entry.id   AF-A0A8B6GBQ0-F1
#
_cell.length_a   1.000
_cell.length_b   1.000
_cell.length_c   1.000
_cell.angle_alpha   90.00
_cell.angle_beta   90.00
_cell.angle_gamma   90.00
#
_symmetry.space_group_name_H-M   'P 1'
#
loop_
_entity.id
_entity.type
_entity.pdbx_description
1 polymer ?
#
loop_
_entity_poly.entity_id
_entity_poly.type
_entity_poly.pdbx_seq_one_letter_code
_entity_poly.pdbx_strand_id
1 'polypeptide(L)'
;SLELSNTQRIYGKMASGSEIDDVCEVFRNFNILNSKDKPPNKMTSKAWGKMVQDCLGKDTTIRQRMDSSVFPYVQDKTTKTLDLTDKAKVDKVLDKMAEVYKECKPKEEKDTPVAEVRQKLVKRILDKKNPEVHATKTSATGGVDRMTDTSKYTGAHKERFDDSGKGKGVTGREDRFEKSGYVGQYKGAGTFDKEK
;
A
#
# COMPACT_ATOMS: atom_id res chain seq x y z
N SER A 1 26.38 18.94 36.00
CA SER A 1 25.74 17.65 36.36
C SER A 1 24.24 17.73 36.64
N LEU A 2 23.70 18.80 37.25
CA LEU A 2 22.25 18.89 37.54
C LEU A 2 21.37 19.09 36.29
N GLU A 3 21.80 19.88 35.30
CA GLU A 3 21.01 20.10 34.09
C GLU A 3 20.85 18.85 33.22
N LEU A 4 21.92 18.05 33.07
CA LEU A 4 21.89 16.76 32.36
C LEU A 4 20.91 15.77 33.01
N SER A 5 20.78 15.81 34.34
CA SER A 5 19.85 14.94 35.07
C SER A 5 18.38 15.32 34.86
N ASN A 6 18.08 16.62 34.75
CA ASN A 6 16.72 17.09 34.47
C ASN A 6 16.33 16.89 33.00
N THR A 7 17.26 17.05 32.06
CA THR A 7 17.00 16.70 30.65
C THR A 7 16.77 15.20 30.48
N GLN A 8 17.56 14.34 31.13
CA GLN A 8 17.33 12.88 31.11
C GLN A 8 16.02 12.45 31.78
N ARG A 9 15.51 13.22 32.75
CA ARG A 9 14.23 12.97 33.41
C ARG A 9 13.03 13.35 32.53
N ILE A 10 13.18 14.35 31.67
CA ILE A 10 12.14 14.84 30.75
C ILE A 10 12.14 14.05 29.43
N TYR A 11 13.32 13.66 28.92
CA TYR A 11 13.48 12.94 27.64
C TYR A 11 13.74 11.43 27.78
N GLY A 12 13.80 10.90 29.02
CA GLY A 12 14.14 9.49 29.25
C GLY A 12 15.63 9.20 29.02
N LYS A 13 16.09 8.05 29.52
CA LYS A 13 17.43 7.53 29.26
C LYS A 13 17.56 7.28 27.75
N MET A 14 18.44 8.03 27.09
CA MET A 14 18.82 7.80 25.68
C MET A 14 19.09 6.31 25.49
N ALA A 15 18.54 5.73 24.42
CA ALA A 15 18.85 4.35 24.07
C ALA A 15 20.37 4.21 23.91
N SER A 16 20.91 3.10 24.41
CA SER A 16 22.33 2.81 24.21
C SER A 16 22.63 2.75 22.71
N GLY A 17 23.83 3.14 22.28
CA GLY A 17 24.18 3.18 20.85
C GLY A 17 23.89 1.86 20.11
N SER A 18 24.05 0.72 20.80
CA SER A 18 23.72 -0.61 20.29
C SER A 18 22.21 -0.85 20.10
N GLU A 19 21.37 -0.33 20.99
CA GLU A 19 19.91 -0.50 20.93
C GLU A 19 19.30 0.28 19.76
N ILE A 20 19.80 1.48 19.47
CA ILE A 20 19.40 2.23 18.27
C ILE A 20 19.83 1.50 16.99
N ASP A 21 21.01 0.86 17.00
CA ASP A 21 21.47 0.07 15.86
C ASP A 21 20.56 -1.12 15.57
N ASP A 22 20.14 -1.83 16.62
CA ASP A 22 19.19 -2.93 16.50
C ASP A 22 17.83 -2.44 15.96
N VAL A 23 17.34 -1.29 16.43
CA VAL A 23 16.09 -0.67 15.92
C VAL A 23 16.23 -0.29 14.44
N CYS A 24 17.36 0.31 14.05
CA CYS A 24 17.66 0.64 12.67
C CYS A 24 17.67 -0.61 11.78
N GLU A 25 18.20 -1.73 12.28
CA GLU A 25 18.19 -2.99 11.57
C GLU A 25 16.77 -3.52 11.36
N VAL A 26 15.91 -3.49 12.38
CA VAL A 26 14.49 -3.85 12.22
C VAL A 26 13.83 -2.96 11.16
N PHE A 27 14.01 -1.64 11.23
CA PHE A 27 13.42 -0.71 10.24
C PHE A 27 13.91 -1.01 8.82
N ARG A 28 15.20 -1.36 8.67
CA ARG A 28 15.80 -1.77 7.40
C ARG A 28 15.16 -3.05 6.87
N ASN A 29 14.94 -4.06 7.72
CA ASN A 29 14.28 -5.31 7.33
C ASN A 29 12.86 -5.07 6.82
N PHE A 30 12.11 -4.18 7.48
CA PHE A 30 10.81 -3.72 6.99
C PHE A 30 10.88 -3.02 5.64
N ASN A 31 11.88 -2.18 5.43
CA ASN A 31 12.04 -1.46 4.18
C ASN A 31 12.39 -2.39 3.01
N ILE A 32 13.33 -3.33 3.21
CA ILE A 32 13.76 -4.28 2.18
C ILE A 32 12.57 -5.10 1.65
N LEU A 33 11.67 -5.57 2.52
CA LEU A 33 10.53 -6.38 2.09
C LEU A 33 9.40 -5.55 1.47
N ASN A 34 9.19 -4.32 1.93
CA ASN A 34 8.02 -3.51 1.54
C ASN A 34 8.32 -2.43 0.48
N SER A 35 9.59 -2.20 0.13
CA SER A 35 10.05 -1.16 -0.80
C SER A 35 11.32 -1.59 -1.54
N LYS A 36 11.17 -2.58 -2.42
CA LYS A 36 12.27 -3.20 -3.19
C LYS A 36 12.99 -2.23 -4.14
N ASP A 37 12.32 -1.14 -4.52
CA ASP A 37 12.81 -0.10 -5.43
C ASP A 37 13.60 1.01 -4.70
N LYS A 38 13.64 0.98 -3.36
CA LYS A 38 14.31 2.00 -2.55
C LYS A 38 15.54 1.44 -1.84
N PRO A 39 16.56 2.29 -1.58
CA PRO A 39 17.71 1.88 -0.79
C PRO A 39 17.28 1.37 0.59
N PRO A 40 17.93 0.32 1.15
CA PRO A 40 17.55 -0.25 2.43
C PRO A 40 17.47 0.75 3.59
N ASN A 41 18.36 1.76 3.58
CA ASN A 41 18.43 2.80 4.60
C ASN A 41 17.48 3.99 4.38
N LYS A 42 16.65 3.97 3.33
CA LYS A 42 15.68 5.04 3.04
C LYS A 42 14.27 4.49 3.21
N MET A 43 13.81 4.45 4.46
CA MET A 43 12.53 3.86 4.83
C MET A 43 11.36 4.67 4.27
N THR A 44 10.46 4.00 3.55
CA THR A 44 9.27 4.64 2.96
C THR A 44 8.08 4.69 3.91
N SER A 45 7.08 5.51 3.61
CA SER A 45 5.81 5.55 4.36
C SER A 45 5.08 4.21 4.36
N LYS A 46 5.17 3.46 3.27
CA LYS A 46 4.59 2.11 3.14
C LYS A 46 5.28 1.12 4.08
N ALA A 47 6.60 1.09 4.07
CA ALA A 47 7.39 0.21 4.95
C ALA A 47 7.20 0.58 6.43
N TRP A 48 7.25 1.88 6.73
CA TRP A 48 6.93 2.44 8.06
C TRP A 48 5.60 1.93 8.56
N GLY A 49 4.59 2.02 7.69
CA GLY A 49 3.26 1.60 8.05
C GLY A 49 3.18 0.13 8.43
N LYS A 50 3.76 -0.75 7.61
CA LYS A 50 3.80 -2.19 7.92
C LYS A 50 4.54 -2.46 9.24
N MET A 51 5.63 -1.74 9.51
CA MET A 51 6.36 -1.82 10.78
C MET A 51 5.47 -1.44 11.96
N VAL A 52 4.77 -0.31 11.89
CA VAL A 52 3.85 0.11 12.97
C VAL A 52 2.78 -0.94 13.22
N GLN A 53 2.18 -1.48 12.16
CA GLN A 53 1.12 -2.48 12.28
C GLN A 53 1.62 -3.81 12.89
N ASP A 54 2.80 -4.27 12.50
CA ASP A 54 3.35 -5.54 12.99
C ASP A 54 3.89 -5.42 14.41
N CYS A 55 4.55 -4.30 14.75
CA CYS A 55 5.19 -4.09 16.04
C CYS A 55 4.20 -3.58 17.11
N LEU A 56 3.25 -2.71 16.74
CA LEU A 56 2.36 -2.06 17.70
C LEU A 56 0.93 -2.62 17.70
N GLY A 57 0.62 -3.52 16.77
CA GLY A 57 -0.67 -4.17 16.63
C GLY A 57 -1.54 -3.55 15.53
N LYS A 58 -2.71 -4.16 15.32
CA LYS A 58 -3.63 -3.84 14.21
C LYS A 58 -4.62 -2.72 14.54
N ASP A 59 -4.39 -1.98 15.62
CA ASP A 59 -5.21 -0.81 15.98
C ASP A 59 -5.06 0.27 14.90
N THR A 60 -6.14 0.51 14.17
CA THR A 60 -6.17 1.43 13.04
C THR A 60 -5.99 2.89 13.47
N THR A 61 -6.44 3.25 14.67
CA THR A 61 -6.30 4.60 15.22
C THR A 61 -4.84 4.90 15.55
N ILE A 62 -4.15 3.96 16.22
CA ILE A 62 -2.72 4.09 16.49
C ILE A 62 -1.94 4.21 15.18
N ARG A 63 -2.25 3.34 14.21
CA ARG A 63 -1.58 3.36 12.90
C ARG A 63 -1.77 4.68 12.16
N GLN A 64 -3.00 5.18 12.08
CA GLN A 64 -3.30 6.47 11.44
C GLN A 64 -2.58 7.64 12.13
N ARG A 65 -2.50 7.64 13.46
CA ARG A 65 -1.79 8.68 14.22
C ARG A 65 -0.29 8.63 14.00
N MET A 66 0.32 7.44 13.94
CA MET A 66 1.74 7.29 13.59
C MET A 66 2.05 7.80 12.17
N ASP A 67 1.23 7.41 11.19
CA ASP A 67 1.42 7.79 9.79
C ASP A 67 1.20 9.30 9.54
N SER A 68 0.32 9.95 10.31
CA SER A 68 -0.01 11.37 10.16
C SER A 68 0.82 12.32 11.03
N SER A 69 1.29 11.87 12.20
CA SER A 69 1.93 12.73 13.19
C SER A 69 3.43 12.46 13.36
N VAL A 70 3.87 11.20 13.22
CA VAL A 70 5.27 10.81 13.43
C VAL A 70 6.03 10.79 12.11
N PHE A 71 5.58 10.02 11.13
CA PHE A 71 6.31 9.87 9.87
C PHE A 71 6.54 11.20 9.13
N PRO A 72 5.57 12.12 9.04
CA PRO A 72 5.78 13.40 8.36
C PRO A 72 6.75 14.34 9.07
N TYR A 73 6.89 14.19 10.39
CA TYR A 73 7.81 14.98 11.21
C TYR A 73 9.27 14.55 11.00
N VAL A 74 9.51 13.27 10.73
CA VAL A 74 10.84 12.65 10.68
C VAL A 74 11.34 12.34 9.27
N GLN A 75 10.45 12.30 8.28
CA GLN A 75 10.85 12.10 6.87
C GLN A 75 11.56 13.33 6.30
N ASP A 76 12.46 13.09 5.36
CA ASP A 76 13.04 14.15 4.55
C ASP A 76 12.00 14.72 3.56
N LYS A 77 11.93 16.05 3.45
CA LYS A 77 10.88 16.73 2.67
C LYS A 77 11.00 16.51 1.17
N THR A 78 12.20 16.23 0.68
CA THR A 78 12.50 16.06 -0.74
C THR A 78 12.28 14.61 -1.16
N THR A 79 12.93 13.68 -0.45
CA THR A 79 12.89 12.25 -0.77
C THR A 79 11.64 11.55 -0.25
N LYS A 80 10.91 12.16 0.70
CA LYS A 80 9.74 11.55 1.38
C LYS A 80 10.07 10.19 2.02
N THR A 81 11.30 10.08 2.53
CA THR A 81 11.81 8.87 3.22
C THR A 81 12.48 9.24 4.52
N LEU A 82 12.46 8.32 5.48
CA LEU A 82 13.24 8.40 6.70
C LEU A 82 14.62 7.78 6.45
N ASP A 83 15.69 8.52 6.79
CA ASP A 83 17.06 8.04 6.67
C ASP A 83 17.48 7.28 7.94
N LEU A 84 17.78 5.99 7.79
CA LEU A 84 18.18 5.09 8.87
C LEU A 84 19.68 5.17 9.21
N THR A 85 20.48 5.88 8.41
CA THR A 85 21.89 6.14 8.75
C THR A 85 22.04 7.21 9.84
N ASP A 86 21.05 8.09 9.94
CA ASP A 86 20.99 9.16 10.92
C ASP A 86 20.36 8.66 12.22
N LYS A 87 21.20 8.05 13.08
CA LYS A 87 20.78 7.47 14.37
C LYS A 87 20.10 8.50 15.28
N ALA A 88 20.49 9.77 15.20
CA ALA A 88 19.87 10.84 15.99
C ALA A 88 18.44 11.13 15.53
N LYS A 89 18.15 11.02 14.23
CA LYS A 89 16.76 11.06 13.75
C LYS A 89 15.97 9.85 14.22
N VAL A 90 16.55 8.65 14.18
CA VAL A 90 15.86 7.44 14.66
C VAL A 90 15.56 7.52 16.16
N ASP A 91 16.44 8.10 16.96
CA ASP A 91 16.18 8.36 18.38
C ASP A 91 14.97 9.31 18.57
N LYS A 92 14.93 10.42 17.82
CA LYS A 92 13.78 11.35 17.82
C LYS A 92 12.48 10.71 17.33
N VAL A 93 12.57 9.76 16.40
CA VAL A 93 11.41 8.97 15.95
C VAL A 93 10.83 8.21 17.14
N LEU A 94 11.66 7.53 17.93
CA LEU A 94 11.21 6.75 19.09
C LEU A 94 10.57 7.63 20.16
N ASP A 95 11.11 8.82 20.41
CA ASP A 95 10.54 9.80 21.34
C ASP A 95 9.15 10.25 20.86
N LYS A 96 9.04 10.63 19.59
CA LYS A 96 7.77 11.07 19.01
C LYS A 96 6.74 9.94 18.93
N MET A 97 7.18 8.71 18.65
CA MET A 97 6.32 7.52 18.73
C MET A 97 5.78 7.34 20.14
N ALA A 98 6.59 7.52 21.18
CA ALA A 98 6.14 7.36 22.55
C ALA A 98 5.07 8.40 22.95
N GLU A 99 5.28 9.68 22.58
CA GLU A 99 4.29 10.74 22.79
C GLU A 99 2.96 10.43 22.10
N VAL A 100 3.02 10.14 20.79
CA VAL A 100 1.80 9.89 19.99
C VAL A 100 1.10 8.61 20.42
N TYR A 101 1.85 7.55 20.75
CA TYR A 101 1.26 6.30 21.24
C TYR A 101 0.52 6.52 22.55
N LYS A 102 1.09 7.31 23.47
CA LYS A 102 0.48 7.65 24.75
C LYS A 102 -0.80 8.47 24.57
N GLU A 103 -0.83 9.41 23.62
CA GLU A 103 -2.04 10.19 23.31
C GLU A 103 -3.20 9.33 22.81
N CYS A 104 -2.90 8.23 22.11
CA CYS A 104 -3.87 7.28 21.57
C CYS A 104 -4.47 6.36 22.64
N LYS A 105 -3.88 6.31 23.86
CA LYS A 105 -4.37 5.46 24.95
C LYS A 105 -5.47 6.14 25.78
N PRO A 106 -6.34 5.36 26.46
CA PRO A 106 -7.36 5.90 27.37
C PRO A 106 -6.74 6.79 28.45
N LYS A 107 -7.51 7.76 28.98
CA LYS A 107 -7.02 8.77 29.93
C LYS A 107 -6.34 8.18 31.17
N GLU A 108 -6.81 7.02 31.65
CA GLU A 108 -6.27 6.31 32.81
C GLU A 108 -4.82 5.79 32.58
N GLU A 109 -4.42 5.57 31.34
CA GLU A 109 -3.06 5.15 30.96
C GLU A 109 -2.16 6.33 30.53
N LYS A 110 -2.67 7.58 30.60
CA LYS A 110 -1.89 8.79 30.25
C LYS A 110 -0.99 9.27 31.39
N ASP A 111 -1.04 8.66 32.56
CA ASP A 111 -0.11 8.99 33.65
C ASP A 111 1.21 8.23 33.55
N THR A 112 1.32 7.22 32.67
CA THR A 112 2.58 6.51 32.48
C THR A 112 3.65 7.46 31.92
N PRO A 113 4.86 7.51 32.50
CA PRO A 113 5.94 8.34 31.98
C PRO A 113 6.25 8.01 30.51
N VAL A 114 6.48 9.04 29.69
CA VAL A 114 6.79 8.87 28.25
C VAL A 114 8.02 7.97 28.06
N ALA A 115 9.00 8.07 28.96
CA ALA A 115 10.20 7.22 28.96
C ALA A 115 9.87 5.72 29.10
N GLU A 116 8.89 5.34 29.93
CA GLU A 116 8.48 3.94 30.07
C GLU A 116 7.73 3.45 28.84
N VAL A 117 6.88 4.32 28.25
CA VAL A 117 6.20 4.03 26.99
C VAL A 117 7.23 3.80 25.87
N ARG A 118 8.24 4.67 25.77
CA ARG A 118 9.35 4.55 24.82
C ARG A 118 10.06 3.20 24.95
N GLN A 119 10.46 2.80 26.16
CA GLN A 119 11.11 1.51 26.39
C GLN A 119 10.21 0.32 26.00
N LYS A 120 8.92 0.38 26.33
CA LYS A 120 7.95 -0.66 25.92
C LYS A 120 7.82 -0.73 24.40
N LEU A 121 7.81 0.39 23.70
CA LEU A 121 7.75 0.44 22.24
C LEU A 121 9.01 -0.11 21.60
N VAL A 122 10.19 0.28 22.08
CA VAL A 122 11.47 -0.25 21.57
C VAL A 122 11.51 -1.75 21.73
N LYS A 123 11.16 -2.28 22.92
CA LYS A 123 11.08 -3.72 23.14
C LYS A 123 10.17 -4.42 22.14
N ARG A 124 8.95 -3.88 21.91
CA ARG A 124 8.01 -4.44 20.91
C ARG A 124 8.56 -4.43 19.48
N ILE A 125 9.28 -3.38 19.10
CA ILE A 125 9.92 -3.27 17.79
C ILE A 125 11.00 -4.35 17.65
N LEU A 126 11.85 -4.50 18.67
CA LEU A 126 12.95 -5.47 18.69
C LEU A 126 12.45 -6.92 18.76
N ASP A 127 11.34 -7.19 19.44
CA ASP A 127 10.75 -8.53 19.53
C ASP A 127 10.26 -9.05 18.17
N LYS A 128 9.84 -8.16 17.26
CA LYS A 128 9.36 -8.57 15.93
C LYS A 128 10.47 -8.90 14.94
N LYS A 129 11.65 -8.27 15.05
CA LYS A 129 12.88 -8.41 14.20
C LYS A 129 12.71 -8.28 12.68
N ASN A 130 11.75 -8.99 12.10
CA ASN A 130 11.41 -9.06 10.70
C ASN A 130 9.91 -8.85 10.45
N PRO A 131 9.53 -8.39 9.25
CA PRO A 131 8.12 -8.25 8.89
C PRO A 131 7.41 -9.59 8.81
N GLU A 132 6.16 -9.66 9.26
CA GLU A 132 5.34 -10.85 9.03
C GLU A 132 4.99 -10.96 7.55
N VAL A 133 5.53 -12.00 6.91
CA VAL A 133 5.24 -12.35 5.52
C VAL A 133 4.02 -13.27 5.49
N HIS A 134 2.84 -12.67 5.29
CA HIS A 134 1.65 -13.43 4.93
C HIS A 134 1.60 -13.51 3.41
N ALA A 135 1.41 -14.70 2.84
CA ALA A 135 1.21 -14.85 1.40
C ALA A 135 0.09 -13.91 0.95
N THR A 136 0.36 -13.03 -0.02
CA THR A 136 -0.63 -12.10 -0.56
C THR A 136 -1.76 -12.90 -1.17
N LYS A 137 -2.89 -13.01 -0.47
CA LYS A 137 -4.12 -13.56 -1.05
C LYS A 137 -4.52 -12.64 -2.19
N THR A 138 -4.81 -13.20 -3.36
CA THR A 138 -5.35 -12.47 -4.50
C THR A 138 -6.55 -11.66 -4.05
N SER A 139 -6.56 -10.35 -4.36
CA SER A 139 -7.69 -9.49 -4.00
C SER A 139 -8.92 -9.99 -4.76
N ALA A 140 -9.96 -10.42 -4.05
CA ALA A 140 -11.27 -10.76 -4.61
C ALA A 140 -12.08 -9.51 -5.02
N THR A 141 -11.46 -8.33 -5.06
CA THR A 141 -12.05 -7.14 -5.63
C THR A 141 -12.21 -7.40 -7.13
N GLY A 142 -13.42 -7.80 -7.55
CA GLY A 142 -13.79 -8.25 -8.90
C GLY A 142 -13.68 -7.20 -10.02
N GLY A 143 -12.56 -6.45 -10.07
CA GLY A 143 -12.22 -5.55 -11.15
C GLY A 143 -11.85 -6.30 -12.43
N VAL A 144 -11.25 -7.50 -12.30
CA VAL A 144 -10.89 -8.34 -13.46
C VAL A 144 -12.13 -8.92 -14.12
N ASP A 145 -13.09 -9.45 -13.35
CA ASP A 145 -14.34 -10.01 -13.90
C ASP A 145 -15.15 -8.98 -14.68
N ARG A 146 -15.18 -7.72 -14.23
CA ARG A 146 -15.83 -6.62 -14.96
C ARG A 146 -15.12 -6.27 -16.27
N MET A 147 -13.82 -6.51 -16.36
CA MET A 147 -13.00 -6.18 -17.53
C MET A 147 -13.10 -7.26 -18.62
N THR A 148 -13.50 -8.48 -18.27
CA THR A 148 -13.62 -9.63 -19.20
C THR A 148 -15.06 -10.10 -19.43
N ASP A 149 -16.07 -9.36 -18.95
CA ASP A 149 -17.47 -9.71 -19.13
C ASP A 149 -18.01 -9.27 -20.50
N THR A 150 -18.06 -10.22 -21.41
CA THR A 150 -18.51 -10.07 -22.81
C THR A 150 -20.02 -9.91 -22.92
N SER A 151 -20.79 -10.33 -21.91
CA SER A 151 -22.24 -10.14 -21.86
C SER A 151 -22.65 -8.67 -21.84
N LYS A 152 -21.74 -7.79 -21.42
CA LYS A 152 -21.92 -6.34 -21.36
C LYS A 152 -21.50 -5.62 -22.63
N TYR A 153 -21.00 -6.32 -23.65
CA TYR A 153 -20.64 -5.68 -24.93
C TYR A 153 -21.91 -5.29 -25.70
N THR A 154 -22.02 -4.01 -26.05
CA THR A 154 -23.16 -3.47 -26.79
C THR A 154 -22.74 -2.92 -28.16
N GLY A 155 -23.67 -2.86 -29.11
CA GLY A 155 -23.43 -2.30 -30.45
C GLY A 155 -22.30 -3.01 -31.19
N ALA A 156 -21.44 -2.25 -31.86
CA ALA A 156 -20.35 -2.78 -32.68
C ALA A 156 -19.32 -3.64 -31.92
N HIS A 157 -19.22 -3.51 -30.59
CA HIS A 157 -18.35 -4.38 -29.80
C HIS A 157 -18.88 -5.82 -29.72
N LYS A 158 -20.19 -6.03 -29.78
CA LYS A 158 -20.78 -7.38 -29.77
C LYS A 158 -20.50 -8.16 -31.06
N GLU A 159 -20.45 -7.45 -32.19
CA GLU A 159 -20.12 -8.05 -33.49
C GLU A 159 -18.64 -8.45 -33.59
N ARG A 160 -17.77 -7.81 -32.81
CA ARG A 160 -16.31 -8.01 -32.86
C ARG A 160 -15.79 -9.18 -32.04
N PHE A 161 -16.56 -9.65 -31.05
CA PHE A 161 -16.15 -10.69 -30.10
C PHE A 161 -17.19 -11.79 -30.01
N ASP A 162 -16.77 -13.01 -29.68
CA ASP A 162 -17.68 -14.10 -29.33
C ASP A 162 -18.04 -14.09 -27.84
N ASP A 163 -18.97 -14.97 -27.43
CA ASP A 163 -19.46 -15.04 -26.05
C ASP A 163 -18.34 -15.44 -25.06
N SER A 164 -17.25 -16.04 -25.55
CA SER A 164 -16.05 -16.35 -24.76
C SER A 164 -15.07 -15.16 -24.63
N GLY A 165 -15.32 -14.06 -25.36
CA GLY A 165 -14.48 -12.85 -25.37
C GLY A 165 -13.32 -12.90 -26.31
N LYS A 166 -13.26 -13.92 -27.17
CA LYS A 166 -12.27 -14.01 -28.22
C LYS A 166 -12.73 -13.15 -29.40
N GLY A 167 -11.81 -12.37 -29.95
CA GLY A 167 -12.10 -11.55 -31.13
C GLY A 167 -12.45 -12.43 -32.32
N LYS A 168 -13.57 -12.14 -32.99
CA LYS A 168 -14.00 -12.82 -34.23
C LYS A 168 -13.10 -12.50 -35.43
N GLY A 169 -12.20 -11.52 -35.30
CA GLY A 169 -11.25 -11.16 -36.36
C GLY A 169 -11.95 -10.40 -37.50
N VAL A 170 -11.62 -10.75 -38.74
CA VAL A 170 -12.13 -10.07 -39.95
C VAL A 170 -13.66 -10.19 -40.07
N THR A 171 -14.22 -11.34 -39.72
CA THR A 171 -15.68 -11.59 -39.78
C THR A 171 -16.48 -10.72 -38.82
N GLY A 172 -15.89 -10.29 -37.71
CA GLY A 172 -16.53 -9.36 -36.77
C GLY A 172 -16.29 -7.87 -37.07
N ARG A 173 -15.57 -7.56 -38.15
CA ARG A 173 -15.23 -6.19 -38.57
C ARG A 173 -15.77 -5.82 -39.95
N GLU A 174 -16.10 -6.81 -40.77
CA GLU A 174 -16.64 -6.62 -42.12
C GLU A 174 -18.17 -6.72 -42.12
N ASP A 175 -18.84 -5.73 -42.71
CA ASP A 175 -20.25 -5.80 -43.05
C ASP A 175 -20.37 -6.54 -44.39
N ARG A 176 -20.71 -7.83 -44.34
CA ARG A 176 -20.82 -8.68 -45.54
C ARG A 176 -22.19 -8.50 -46.17
N PHE A 177 -22.25 -7.64 -47.19
CA PHE A 177 -23.41 -7.55 -48.07
C PHE A 177 -23.39 -8.69 -49.10
N GLU A 178 -24.55 -9.29 -49.36
CA GLU A 178 -24.72 -10.17 -50.50
C GLU A 178 -24.51 -9.36 -51.79
N LYS A 179 -23.52 -9.74 -52.61
CA LYS A 179 -23.24 -9.13 -53.91
C LYS A 179 -24.26 -9.59 -54.97
N SER A 180 -25.55 -9.58 -54.64
CA SER A 180 -26.63 -9.96 -55.55
C SER A 180 -26.90 -8.88 -56.61
N GLY A 181 -26.29 -7.69 -56.47
CA GLY A 181 -26.56 -6.51 -57.31
C GLY A 181 -27.90 -5.84 -56.98
N TYR A 182 -28.71 -6.45 -56.12
CA TYR A 182 -29.97 -5.90 -55.62
C TYR A 182 -29.74 -5.22 -54.26
N VAL A 183 -30.43 -4.10 -54.05
CA VAL A 183 -30.43 -3.42 -52.75
C VAL A 183 -31.10 -4.34 -51.71
N GLY A 184 -30.57 -4.39 -50.49
CA GLY A 184 -30.95 -5.42 -49.49
C GLY A 184 -32.43 -5.50 -49.09
N GLN A 185 -33.27 -4.52 -49.44
CA GLN A 185 -34.71 -4.54 -49.19
C GLN A 185 -35.54 -4.93 -50.43
N TYR A 186 -34.90 -5.24 -51.56
CA TYR A 186 -35.57 -5.54 -52.81
C TYR A 186 -36.12 -6.97 -52.84
N LYS A 187 -37.43 -7.11 -53.05
CA LYS A 187 -38.15 -8.39 -53.01
C LYS A 187 -38.23 -9.13 -54.36
N GLY A 188 -37.79 -8.50 -55.45
CA GLY A 188 -37.85 -9.06 -56.81
C GLY A 188 -36.55 -9.74 -57.27
N ALA A 189 -35.65 -10.10 -56.36
CA ALA A 189 -34.41 -10.77 -56.73
C ALA A 189 -34.71 -12.17 -57.32
N GLY A 190 -34.20 -12.44 -58.52
CA GLY A 190 -34.35 -13.75 -59.17
C GLY A 190 -35.72 -14.04 -59.81
N THR A 191 -36.57 -13.03 -60.02
CA THR A 191 -37.88 -13.20 -60.67
C THR A 191 -37.87 -12.99 -62.19
N PHE A 192 -36.79 -12.43 -62.76
CA PHE A 192 -36.76 -12.01 -64.18
C PHE A 192 -36.46 -13.15 -65.17
N ASP A 193 -35.72 -14.20 -64.76
CA ASP A 193 -35.37 -15.33 -65.64
C ASP A 193 -36.45 -16.43 -65.72
N LYS A 194 -37.60 -16.24 -65.05
CA LYS A 194 -38.68 -17.25 -65.01
C LYS A 194 -39.73 -17.09 -66.11
N GLU A 195 -39.59 -16.10 -66.99
CA GLU A 195 -40.54 -15.80 -68.09
C GLU A 195 -39.91 -15.96 -69.49
N LYS A 196 -39.19 -17.06 -69.73
CA LYS A 196 -38.83 -17.50 -71.09
C LYS A 196 -39.33 -18.90 -71.37
#